data_AF-A0A561DSP9-F1
#
_entry.id   AF-A0A561DSP9-F1
#
_cell.length_a   1.000
_cell.length_b   1.000
_cell.length_c   1.000
_cell.angle_alpha   90.00
_cell.angle_beta   90.00
_cell.angle_gamma   90.00
#
_symmetry.space_group_name_H-M   'P 1'
#
loop_
_entity.id
_entity.type
_entity.pdbx_description
1 polymer ?
#
loop_
_entity_poly.entity_id
_entity_poly.type
_entity_poly.pdbx_seq_one_letter_code
_entity_poly.pdbx_strand_id
1 'polypeptide(L)' 'MCQYKKEMLEVKDVMDVMGICKPKAYEVMRSGQFHVVKMGRKYLVHEEVFQDWLRGKNKAKKRW' A
#
# COMPACT_ATOMS: atom_id res chain seq x y z
N MET A 1 -9.78 18.67 16.93
CA MET A 1 -10.07 17.30 16.48
C MET A 1 -8.75 16.64 16.17
N CYS A 2 -8.28 15.71 17.00
CA CYS A 2 -7.04 14.99 16.73
C CYS A 2 -7.33 13.94 15.64
N GLN A 3 -6.90 14.19 14.39
CA GLN A 3 -7.00 13.18 13.34
C GLN A 3 -5.91 12.14 13.55
N TYR A 4 -6.28 10.94 14.01
CA TYR A 4 -5.42 9.77 13.97
C TYR A 4 -5.43 9.21 12.54
N LYS A 5 -4.52 9.72 11.70
CA LYS A 5 -4.35 9.20 10.34
C LYS A 5 -3.54 7.92 10.42
N LYS A 6 -4.13 6.81 9.96
CA LYS A 6 -3.46 5.51 9.97
C LYS A 6 -2.41 5.50 8.85
N GLU A 7 -1.13 5.56 9.23
CA GLU A 7 -0.03 5.62 8.26
C GLU A 7 0.16 4.31 7.48
N MET A 8 -0.32 3.19 8.04
CA MET A 8 -0.21 1.86 7.46
C MET A 8 -1.58 1.33 7.02
N LEU A 9 -1.70 1.01 5.73
CA LEU A 9 -2.86 0.39 5.12
C LEU A 9 -2.71 -1.14 5.15
N GLU A 10 -3.76 -1.81 5.61
CA GLU A 10 -3.91 -3.26 5.46
C GLU A 10 -4.56 -3.61 4.12
N VAL A 11 -4.62 -4.91 3.80
CA VAL A 11 -5.33 -5.42 2.62
C VAL A 11 -6.77 -4.89 2.52
N LYS A 12 -7.48 -4.78 3.66
CA LYS A 12 -8.85 -4.24 3.69
C LYS A 12 -8.89 -2.78 3.26
N ASP A 13 -7.99 -1.96 3.79
CA ASP A 13 -7.90 -0.55 3.44
C ASP A 13 -7.59 -0.39 1.93
N VAL A 14 -6.75 -1.27 1.35
CA VAL A 14 -6.51 -1.30 -0.10
C VAL A 14 -7.75 -1.72 -0.90
N MET A 15 -8.55 -2.67 -0.39
CA MET A 15 -9.82 -3.04 -1.03
C MET A 15 -10.79 -1.86 -1.04
N ASP A 16 -10.89 -1.11 0.06
CA ASP A 16 -11.78 0.05 0.17
C ASP A 16 -11.32 1.20 -0.75
N VAL A 17 -10.01 1.47 -0.81
CA VAL A 17 -9.48 2.54 -1.68
C VAL A 17 -9.55 2.19 -3.16
N MET A 18 -9.29 0.93 -3.55
CA MET A 18 -9.30 0.51 -4.97
C MET A 18 -10.67 0.01 -5.44
N GLY A 19 -11.60 -0.28 -4.53
CA GLY A 19 -12.88 -0.90 -4.86
C GLY A 19 -12.76 -2.32 -5.42
N ILE A 20 -11.72 -3.07 -5.02
CA ILE A 20 -11.42 -4.42 -5.55
C ILE A 20 -11.67 -5.53 -4.54
N CYS A 21 -11.95 -6.73 -5.06
CA CYS A 21 -12.09 -7.92 -4.24
C CYS A 21 -10.75 -8.32 -3.58
N LYS A 22 -10.84 -8.96 -2.41
CA LYS A 22 -9.71 -9.48 -1.63
C LYS A 22 -8.64 -10.23 -2.43
N PRO A 23 -8.96 -11.20 -3.32
CA PRO A 23 -7.93 -11.87 -4.11
C PRO A 23 -7.14 -10.91 -5.00
N LYS A 24 -7.81 -9.90 -5.58
CA LYS A 24 -7.17 -8.90 -6.43
C LYS A 24 -6.24 -7.99 -5.63
N ALA A 25 -6.65 -7.61 -4.42
CA ALA A 25 -5.80 -6.86 -3.51
C ALA A 25 -4.53 -7.64 -3.11
N TYR A 26 -4.64 -8.95 -2.89
CA TYR A 26 -3.47 -9.81 -2.65
C TYR A 26 -2.55 -9.89 -3.87
N GLU A 27 -3.08 -10.00 -5.09
CA GLU A 27 -2.27 -9.96 -6.31
C GLU A 27 -1.49 -8.65 -6.42
N VAL A 28 -2.16 -7.52 -6.20
CA VAL A 28 -1.54 -6.18 -6.24
C VAL A 28 -0.43 -6.08 -5.19
N MET A 29 -0.70 -6.47 -3.94
CA MET A 29 0.31 -6.44 -2.87
C MET A 29 1.46 -7.43 -3.08
N ARG A 30 1.23 -8.56 -3.78
CA ARG A 30 2.27 -9.54 -4.11
C ARG A 30 3.00 -9.24 -5.41
N SER A 31 2.51 -8.30 -6.22
CA SER A 31 3.11 -7.95 -7.51
C SER A 31 4.52 -7.37 -7.40
N GLY A 32 4.94 -6.93 -6.21
CA GLY A 32 6.27 -6.36 -5.97
C GLY A 32 6.46 -4.96 -6.55
N GLN A 33 5.40 -4.31 -7.02
CA GLN A 33 5.45 -2.97 -7.62
C GLN A 33 5.67 -1.83 -6.61
N PHE A 34 5.43 -2.09 -5.32
CA PHE A 34 5.65 -1.14 -4.23
C PHE A 34 6.10 -1.85 -2.96
N HIS A 35 6.56 -1.09 -1.97
CA HIS A 35 7.08 -1.65 -0.73
C HIS A 35 5.94 -2.15 0.16
N VAL A 36 5.86 -3.47 0.35
CA VAL A 36 4.89 -4.12 1.23
C VAL A 36 5.62 -4.81 2.36
N VAL A 37 5.24 -4.48 3.59
CA VAL A 37 5.75 -5.11 4.80
C VAL A 37 4.82 -6.27 5.18
N LYS A 38 5.36 -7.48 5.27
CA LYS A 38 4.64 -8.64 5.78
C LYS A 38 4.87 -8.74 7.28
N MET A 39 3.84 -8.49 8.07
CA MET A 39 3.88 -8.66 9.53
C MET A 39 3.05 -9.88 9.92
N GLY A 40 3.74 -11.03 10.06
CA GLY A 40 3.11 -12.32 10.31
C GLY A 40 2.17 -12.75 9.17
N ARG A 41 0.87 -12.73 9.44
CA ARG A 41 -0.20 -13.08 8.48
C ARG A 41 -0.77 -11.87 7.74
N LYS A 42 -0.40 -10.65 8.14
CA LYS A 42 -0.90 -9.40 7.56
C LYS A 42 0.10 -8.80 6.59
N TYR A 43 -0.43 -8.11 5.60
CA TYR A 43 0.34 -7.28 4.68
C TYR A 43 -0.01 -5.82 4.97
N LEU A 44 1.03 -5.02 5.17
CA LEU A 44 0.96 -3.61 5.49
C LEU A 44 1.71 -2.82 4.43
N VAL A 45 1.12 -1.71 3.99
CA VAL A 45 1.76 -0.76 3.08
C VAL A 45 1.62 0.63 3.65
N HIS A 46 2.66 1.46 3.52
CA HIS A 46 2.57 2.85 3.91
C HIS A 46 1.61 3.60 2.98
N GLU A 47 0.72 4.42 3.52
CA GLU A 47 -0.28 5.16 2.73
C GLU A 47 0.40 6.00 1.64
N GLU A 48 1.47 6.73 1.97
CA GLU A 48 2.22 7.54 1.01
C GLU A 48 2.77 6.70 -0.15
N VAL A 49 3.38 5.54 0.16
CA VAL A 49 3.96 4.65 -0.85
C VAL A 49 2.88 4.10 -1.77
N PHE A 50 1.72 3.74 -1.22
CA PHE A 50 0.59 3.24 -1.98
C PHE A 50 -0.01 4.34 -2.88
N GLN A 51 -0.18 5.57 -2.37
CA GLN A 51 -0.67 6.69 -3.17
C GLN A 51 0.32 7.10 -4.26
N ASP A 52 1.62 7.08 -3.99
CA ASP A 52 2.65 7.36 -5.01
C ASP A 52 2.61 6.30 -6.11
N TRP A 53 2.44 5.02 -5.75
CA TRP A 53 2.25 3.94 -6.71
C TRP A 53 0.98 4.13 -7.55
N LEU A 54 -0.17 4.48 -6.93
CA LEU A 54 -1.41 4.79 -7.65
C LEU A 54 -1.25 5.96 -8.64
N ARG A 55 -0.44 6.95 -8.28
CA ARG A 55 -0.14 8.10 -9.14
C ARG A 55 0.94 7.81 -10.19
N GLY A 56 1.51 6.60 -10.21
CA GLY A 56 2.60 6.23 -11.10
C GLY A 56 3.90 6.99 -10.83
N LYS A 57 4.06 7.60 -9.64
CA LYS A 57 5.25 8.36 -9.27
C LYS A 57 6.38 7.40 -8.91
N ASN A 58 7.21 7.06 -9.89
CA ASN A 58 8.43 6.31 -9.66
C ASN A 58 9.47 7.25 -9.03
N LYS A 59 9.58 7.26 -7.69
CA LYS A 59 10.73 7.93 -7.04
C LYS A 59 11.98 7.11 -7.39
N ALA A 60 12.62 7.44 -8.51
CA ALA A 60 13.98 7.02 -8.80
C ALA A 60 14.80 7.34 -7.55
N LYS A 61 15.26 6.31 -6.83
CA LYS A 61 16.05 6.51 -5.62
C LYS A 61 17.22 7.41 -5.99
N LYS A 62 17.31 8.61 -5.39
CA LYS A 62 18.56 9.37 -5.37
C LYS A 62 19.55 8.52 -4.55
N ARG A 63 20.40 7.81 -5.28
CA ARG A 63 21.55 7.08 -4.77
C ARG A 63 22.69 8.08 -4.67
N TRP A 64 23.11 8.39 -3.44
CA TRP A 64 24.37 9.08 -3.16
C TRP A 64 25.52 8.09 -3.30
#